data_AF-A0A6G3WNL8-F1
#
_entry.id   AF-A0A6G3WNL8-F1
#
_cell.length_a   1.000
_cell.length_b   1.000
_cell.length_c   1.000
_cell.angle_alpha   90.00
_cell.angle_beta   90.00
_cell.angle_gamma   90.00
#
_symmetry.space_group_name_H-M   'P 1'
#
loop_
_entity.id
_entity.type
_entity.pdbx_description
1 polymer ?
#
loop_
_entity_poly.entity_id
_entity_poly.type
_entity_poly.pdbx_seq_one_letter_code
_entity_poly.pdbx_strand_id
1 'polypeptide(L)' 'CALGWAAGTAEFARARIAPGPRTRHEVTTMLATSVLIPPTATWHRLAGAWRHRHTPAWQEEATP' A
#
# COMPACT_ATOMS: atom_id res chain seq x y z
N CYS A 1 -9.15 12.99 -2.40
CA CYS A 1 -8.23 11.98 -1.82
C CYS A 1 -8.92 10.66 -1.46
N ALA A 2 -10.00 10.66 -0.67
CA ALA A 2 -10.69 9.44 -0.25
C ALA A 2 -11.17 8.55 -1.40
N LEU A 3 -11.65 9.14 -2.51
CA LEU A 3 -12.09 8.38 -3.69
C LEU A 3 -10.95 7.66 -4.41
N GLY A 4 -9.79 8.29 -4.58
CA GLY A 4 -8.61 7.63 -5.16
C GLY A 4 -8.06 6.53 -4.27
N TRP A 5 -8.16 6.72 -2.95
CA TRP A 5 -7.78 5.73 -1.96
C TRP A 5 -8.72 4.50 -1.98
N ALA A 6 -10.03 4.73 -2.05
CA ALA A 6 -11.03 3.68 -2.19
C ALA A 6 -10.90 2.93 -3.52
N ALA A 7 -10.68 3.65 -4.63
CA ALA A 7 -10.48 3.04 -5.95
C ALA A 7 -9.23 2.14 -6.00
N GLY A 8 -8.10 2.59 -5.44
CA GLY A 8 -6.89 1.76 -5.35
C GLY A 8 -7.07 0.52 -4.47
N THR A 9 -7.81 0.66 -3.36
CA THR A 9 -8.15 -0.46 -2.47
C THR A 9 -9.05 -1.48 -3.16
N ALA A 10 -10.06 -1.01 -3.91
CA ALA A 10 -10.96 -1.86 -4.68
C ALA A 10 -10.22 -2.61 -5.79
N GLU A 11 -9.31 -1.94 -6.51
CA GLU A 11 -8.47 -2.58 -7.55
C GLU A 11 -7.57 -3.68 -6.95
N PHE A 12 -6.90 -3.39 -5.84
CA PHE A 12 -6.04 -4.34 -5.14
C PHE A 12 -6.83 -5.57 -4.63
N ALA A 13 -8.01 -5.35 -4.05
CA ALA A 13 -8.89 -6.42 -3.61
C ALA A 13 -9.38 -7.28 -4.79
N ARG A 14 -9.81 -6.66 -5.90
CA ARG A 14 -10.24 -7.39 -7.11
C ARG A 14 -9.12 -8.25 -7.69
N ALA A 15 -7.91 -7.72 -7.80
CA ALA A 15 -6.76 -8.45 -8.31
C ALA A 15 -6.40 -9.68 -7.46
N ARG A 16 -6.58 -9.61 -6.13
CA ARG A 16 -6.33 -10.73 -5.23
C ARG A 16 -7.46 -11.76 -5.17
N ILE A 17 -8.73 -11.34 -5.32
CA ILE A 17 -9.88 -12.24 -5.24
C ILE A 17 -10.13 -12.97 -6.57
N ALA A 18 -9.82 -12.36 -7.72
CA ALA A 18 -10.06 -12.93 -9.05
C ALA A 18 -9.44 -14.32 -9.31
N PRO A 19 -8.24 -14.68 -8.78
CA PRO A 19 -7.67 -16.02 -8.90
C PRO A 19 -8.40 -17.11 -8.10
N GLY A 20 -9.33 -16.74 -7.20
CA GLY A 20 -10.32 -17.64 -6.62
C GLY A 20 -10.06 -18.11 -5.17
N PRO A 21 -10.70 -17.49 -4.17
CA PRO A 21 -10.95 -18.11 -2.88
C PRO A 21 -12.07 -19.16 -2.97
N ARG A 22 -11.94 -20.28 -2.26
CA ARG A 22 -12.88 -21.41 -2.29
C ARG A 22 -13.98 -21.34 -1.23
N THR A 23 -13.92 -20.36 -0.34
CA THR A 23 -14.86 -20.21 0.79
C THR A 23 -15.17 -18.75 1.11
N ARG A 24 -16.33 -18.48 1.74
CA ARG A 24 -16.70 -17.12 2.23
C ARG A 24 -15.70 -16.58 3.24
N HIS A 25 -15.13 -17.46 4.07
CA HIS A 25 -14.12 -17.09 5.07
C HIS A 25 -12.86 -16.52 4.40
N GLU A 26 -12.35 -17.17 3.35
CA GLU A 26 -11.22 -16.69 2.57
C GLU A 26 -11.50 -15.31 1.96
N VAL A 27 -12.70 -15.09 1.40
CA VAL A 27 -13.09 -13.78 0.85
C VAL A 27 -13.04 -12.69 1.93
N THR A 28 -13.63 -12.92 3.11
CA THR A 28 -13.62 -11.94 4.21
C THR A 28 -12.21 -11.63 4.71
N THR A 29 -11.35 -12.64 4.85
CA THR A 29 -9.96 -12.47 5.29
C THR A 29 -9.14 -11.70 4.25
N MET A 30 -9.34 -12.01 2.96
CA MET A 30 -8.68 -11.29 1.86
C MET A 30 -9.15 -9.86 1.74
N LEU A 31 -10.45 -9.59 1.91
CA LEU A 31 -10.98 -8.22 1.97
C LEU A 31 -10.41 -7.45 3.16
N ALA A 32 -10.45 -8.02 4.36
CA ALA A 32 -9.93 -7.39 5.57
C ALA A 32 -8.45 -7.01 5.41
N THR A 33 -7.61 -7.93 4.95
CA THR A 33 -6.19 -7.62 4.69
C THR A 33 -6.01 -6.63 3.53
N SER A 34 -6.83 -6.71 2.48
CA SER A 34 -6.73 -5.80 1.34
C SER A 34 -7.11 -4.37 1.69
N VAL A 35 -8.00 -4.16 2.65
CA VAL A 35 -8.33 -2.82 3.17
C VAL A 35 -7.29 -2.33 4.18
N LEU A 36 -6.61 -3.24 4.90
CA LEU A 36 -5.56 -2.87 5.86
C LEU A 36 -4.20 -2.53 5.22
N ILE A 37 -3.87 -3.10 4.07
CA ILE A 37 -2.58 -2.87 3.38
C ILE A 37 -2.40 -1.41 2.89
N PRO A 38 -3.36 -0.77 2.20
CA PRO A 38 -3.22 0.61 1.74
C PRO A 38 -2.99 1.65 2.84
N PRO A 39 -3.71 1.64 3.98
CA PRO A 39 -3.49 2.63 5.06
C PRO A 39 -2.15 2.41 5.73
N THR A 40 -1.77 1.15 5.98
CA THR A 40 -0.48 0.83 6.60
C THR A 40 0.68 1.21 5.71
N ALA A 41 0.63 0.88 4.41
CA ALA A 41 1.66 1.29 3.44
C ALA A 41 1.80 2.82 3.35
N THR A 42 0.66 3.54 3.34
CA THR A 42 0.65 5.01 3.32
C THR A 42 1.26 5.59 4.60
N TRP A 43 0.89 5.04 5.76
CA TRP A 43 1.45 5.43 7.06
C TRP A 43 2.95 5.21 7.13
N HIS A 44 3.43 4.02 6.74
CA HIS A 44 4.86 3.70 6.70
C HIS A 44 5.64 4.67 5.81
N ARG A 45 5.11 4.99 4.62
CA ARG A 45 5.73 5.95 3.71
C ARG A 45 5.77 7.36 4.30
N LEU A 46 4.66 7.84 4.86
CA LEU A 46 4.57 9.16 5.47
C LEU A 46 5.48 9.29 6.68
N ALA A 47 5.50 8.28 7.56
CA ALA A 47 6.37 8.26 8.73
C ALA A 47 7.86 8.27 8.33
N GLY A 48 8.23 7.48 7.31
CA GLY A 48 9.58 7.50 6.75
C GLY A 48 9.94 8.87 6.17
N ALA A 49 9.07 9.44 5.33
CA ALA A 49 9.28 10.77 4.76
C ALA A 49 9.42 11.86 5.82
N TRP A 50 8.61 11.79 6.88
CA TRP A 50 8.65 12.76 7.97
C TRP A 50 9.91 12.62 8.83
N ARG A 51 10.34 11.39 9.12
CA ARG A 51 11.55 11.10 9.90
C ARG A 51 12.82 11.45 9.14
N HIS A 52 12.85 11.21 7.83
CA HIS A 52 14.01 11.46 6.97
C HIS A 52 13.94 12.79 6.21
N ARG A 53 13.03 13.70 6.60
CA ARG A 53 12.86 15.00 5.92
C ARG A 53 14.10 15.91 5.95
N HIS A 54 15.02 15.65 6.87
CA HIS A 54 16.29 16.38 7.00
C HIS A 54 17.47 15.61 6.39
N THR A 55 17.25 14.40 5.85
CA THR A 55 18.31 13.66 5.18
C THR A 55 18.53 14.29 3.81
N PRO A 56 19.76 14.78 3.51
CA PRO A 56 20.07 15.30 2.19
C PRO A 56 19.86 14.22 1.12
N ALA A 57 19.46 14.64 -0.08
CA ALA A 57 19.32 13.71 -1.21
C ALA A 57 20.63 12.94 -1.39
N TRP A 58 20.54 11.63 -1.63
CA TRP A 58 21.70 10.79 -1.90
C TRP A 58 22.54 11.44 -3.00
N GLN A 59 23.70 11.94 -2.61
CA GLN A 59 24.70 12.41 -3.56
C GLN A 59 25.32 11.14 -4.12
N GLU A 60 24.79 10.69 -5.26
CA GLU A 60 25.52 9.78 -6.13
C GLU A 60 26.74 10.59 -6.57
N GLU A 61 27.85 10.42 -5.86
CA GLU A 61 29.11 11.07 -6.19
C GLU A 61 29.35 10.74 -7.66
N ALA A 62 29.22 11.76 -8.52
CA ALA A 62 29.50 11.62 -9.92
C ALA A 62 30.98 11.28 -10.02
N THR A 63 31.26 9.98 -10.07
CA THR A 63 32.60 9.44 -10.25
C THR A 63 33.13 10.04 -11.56
N PRO A 64 34.22 10.82 -11.51
CA PRO A 64 34.78 11.49 -12.68
C PRO A 64 35.32 10.52 -13.73
#